data_AF-A0A2E9WPQ3-F1
#
_entry.id   AF-A0A2E9WPQ3-F1
#
_cell.length_a   1.000
_cell.length_b   1.000
_cell.length_c   1.000
_cell.angle_alpha   90.00
_cell.angle_beta   90.00
_cell.angle_gamma   90.00
#
_symmetry.space_group_name_H-M   'P 1'
#
loop_
_entity.id
_entity.type
_entity.pdbx_description
1 polymer ?
#
loop_
_entity_poly.entity_id
_entity_poly.type
_entity_poly.pdbx_seq_one_letter_code
_entity_poly.pdbx_strand_id
1 'polypeptide(L)'
;MIKQMIKMSTNSNDIILDFFAGSGTTAHAVIALNAEDGGNRKCISVQLAEPCDEKSEAHKAGYKTIADIGKERIRRAGKKIKKEKEGQLNFEGKKLDTGFKAFKLDESNFKIWRTDLKDKKELIKQMDLFVDNVKKESTQQNILYELILKSGLDLNVPTEKKKYNGKQHFSLDGGKLIVCLEDKITQKLSDVILSAKPEKVICLDKAFGKNDQLKTNTILQMESAKIDFKVI
;
A
#
# COMPACT_ATOMS: atom_id res chain seq x y z
N MET A 1 19.50 12.30 21.95
CA MET A 1 19.42 10.84 22.20
C MET A 1 19.06 10.05 20.94
N ILE A 2 17.78 9.88 20.54
CA ILE A 2 17.40 8.97 19.43
C ILE A 2 18.16 9.24 18.11
N LYS A 3 18.31 10.50 17.70
CA LYS A 3 19.09 10.86 16.49
C LYS A 3 20.54 10.36 16.55
N GLN A 4 21.20 10.43 17.71
CA GLN A 4 22.57 9.95 17.88
C GLN A 4 22.64 8.42 17.78
N MET A 5 21.67 7.73 18.38
CA MET A 5 21.57 6.27 18.26
C MET A 5 21.44 5.84 16.80
N ILE A 6 20.51 6.45 16.05
CA ILE A 6 20.32 6.18 14.61
C ILE A 6 21.62 6.45 13.84
N LYS A 7 22.29 7.58 14.10
CA LYS A 7 23.55 7.94 13.44
C LYS A 7 24.67 6.92 13.68
N MET A 8 24.71 6.30 14.87
CA MET A 8 25.72 5.30 15.23
C MET A 8 25.39 3.90 14.72
N SER A 9 24.10 3.58 14.52
CA SER A 9 23.65 2.21 14.26
C SER A 9 23.10 1.97 12.84
N THR A 10 23.08 2.99 11.97
CA THR A 10 22.48 2.89 10.63
C THR A 10 23.31 3.59 9.55
N ASN A 11 23.28 3.03 8.36
CA ASN A 11 23.75 3.66 7.13
C ASN A 11 22.69 4.57 6.53
N SER A 12 23.08 5.35 5.53
CA SER A 12 22.23 6.38 4.91
C SER A 12 20.98 5.85 4.20
N ASN A 13 20.81 4.55 3.98
CA ASN A 13 19.66 3.98 3.26
C ASN A 13 18.88 2.92 4.07
N ASP A 14 19.19 2.78 5.36
CA ASP A 14 18.58 1.73 6.18
C ASP A 14 17.12 2.03 6.51
N ILE A 15 16.39 0.97 6.90
CA ILE A 15 15.01 1.05 7.38
C ILE A 15 15.03 0.94 8.90
N ILE A 16 14.47 1.93 9.58
CA ILE A 16 14.29 1.97 11.03
C ILE A 16 12.85 1.55 11.35
N LEU A 17 12.67 0.54 12.19
CA LEU A 17 11.38 0.11 12.69
C LEU A 17 11.21 0.54 14.15
N ASP A 18 10.11 1.22 14.45
CA ASP A 18 9.69 1.55 15.81
C ASP A 18 8.23 1.12 15.99
N PHE A 19 8.02 0.01 16.70
CA PHE A 19 6.69 -0.56 16.93
C PHE A 19 6.02 -0.07 18.23
N PHE A 20 6.66 0.87 18.92
CA PHE A 20 6.12 1.62 20.05
C PHE A 20 6.33 3.12 19.81
N ALA A 21 5.88 3.58 18.65
CA ALA A 21 6.24 4.91 18.15
C ALA A 21 5.81 6.05 19.09
N GLY A 22 4.74 5.83 19.87
CA GLY A 22 4.16 6.80 20.80
C GLY A 22 3.86 8.09 20.07
N SER A 23 4.52 9.17 20.48
CA SER A 23 4.38 10.49 19.85
C SER A 23 5.16 10.67 18.55
N GLY A 24 5.89 9.68 18.04
CA GLY A 24 6.62 9.75 16.77
C GLY A 24 8.02 10.35 16.85
N THR A 25 8.73 10.17 17.98
CA THR A 25 10.07 10.73 18.19
C THR A 25 11.10 10.13 17.23
N THR A 26 11.03 8.83 16.95
CA THR A 26 11.97 8.13 16.06
C THR A 26 11.85 8.62 14.62
N ALA A 27 10.63 8.69 14.08
CA ALA A 27 10.40 9.22 12.73
C ALA A 27 10.87 10.69 12.59
N HIS A 28 10.63 11.53 13.60
CA HIS A 28 11.19 12.89 13.61
C HIS A 28 12.73 12.86 13.56
N ALA A 29 13.37 12.03 14.38
CA ALA A 29 14.83 11.93 14.39
C ALA A 29 15.40 11.46 13.04
N VAL A 30 14.74 10.52 12.35
CA VAL A 30 15.11 10.06 11.00
C VAL A 30 15.05 11.21 9.99
N ILE A 31 13.94 11.96 9.95
CA ILE A 31 13.79 13.10 9.03
C ILE A 31 14.87 14.15 9.29
N ALA A 32 15.12 14.45 10.57
CA ALA A 32 16.14 15.42 10.96
C ALA A 32 17.56 14.98 10.58
N LEU A 33 17.87 13.69 10.72
CA LEU A 33 19.18 13.15 10.36
C LEU A 33 19.39 13.16 8.84
N ASN A 34 18.41 12.70 8.06
CA ASN A 34 18.47 12.74 6.59
C ASN A 34 18.66 14.17 6.06
N ALA A 35 18.06 15.16 6.72
CA ALA A 35 18.25 16.57 6.37
C ALA A 35 19.65 17.11 6.76
N GLU A 36 20.29 16.53 7.78
CA GLU A 36 21.62 16.92 8.26
C GLU A 36 22.73 16.32 7.40
N ASP A 37 22.64 15.03 7.05
CA ASP A 37 23.71 14.26 6.43
C ASP A 37 23.44 13.84 4.97
N GLY A 38 22.34 14.30 4.36
CA GLY A 38 21.99 13.95 2.98
C GLY A 38 21.61 12.48 2.80
N GLY A 39 21.27 11.79 3.90
CA GLY A 39 20.79 10.42 3.91
C GLY A 39 19.36 10.26 3.37
N ASN A 40 18.99 9.01 3.16
CA ASN A 40 17.69 8.54 2.68
C ASN A 40 17.18 7.35 3.52
N ARG A 41 17.38 7.43 4.84
CA ARG A 41 16.87 6.45 5.80
C ARG A 41 15.35 6.48 5.81
N LYS A 42 14.72 5.31 5.92
CA LYS A 42 13.26 5.17 6.01
C LYS A 42 12.85 4.82 7.44
N CYS A 43 11.65 5.21 7.83
CA CYS A 43 11.10 4.87 9.15
C CYS A 43 9.74 4.22 8.99
N ILE A 44 9.54 3.06 9.63
CA ILE A 44 8.24 2.41 9.83
C ILE A 44 7.88 2.60 11.29
N SER A 45 6.80 3.33 11.55
CA SER A 45 6.32 3.60 12.91
C SER A 45 4.96 2.96 13.12
N VAL A 46 4.87 2.03 14.07
CA VAL A 46 3.61 1.38 14.46
C VAL A 46 3.18 1.93 15.81
N GLN A 47 1.91 2.28 15.92
CA GLN A 47 1.30 2.78 17.14
C GLN A 47 -0.13 2.25 17.24
N LEU A 48 -0.46 1.66 18.39
CA LEU A 48 -1.84 1.31 18.71
C LEU A 48 -2.68 2.59 18.77
N ALA A 49 -3.89 2.55 18.22
CA ALA A 49 -4.86 3.65 18.24
C ALA A 49 -5.49 3.83 19.64
N GLU A 50 -4.64 3.92 20.67
CA GLU A 50 -5.02 4.13 22.06
C GLU A 50 -5.72 5.49 22.21
N PRO A 51 -6.95 5.52 22.75
CA PRO A 51 -7.67 6.76 23.00
C PRO A 51 -6.90 7.69 23.95
N CYS A 52 -6.90 8.98 23.65
CA CYS A 52 -6.42 9.99 24.59
C CYS A 52 -7.42 10.14 25.73
N ASP A 53 -6.93 10.33 26.96
CA ASP A 53 -7.75 10.74 28.11
C ASP A 53 -8.55 12.00 27.74
N GLU A 54 -9.88 11.97 27.95
CA GLU A 54 -10.79 13.07 27.63
C GLU A 54 -10.41 14.38 28.32
N LYS A 55 -9.77 14.30 29.50
CA LYS A 55 -9.32 15.47 30.25
C LYS A 55 -7.98 16.02 29.75
N SER A 56 -7.26 15.29 28.90
CA SER A 56 -5.97 15.69 28.38
C SER A 56 -6.08 16.88 27.41
N GLU A 57 -5.04 17.72 27.39
CA GLU A 57 -4.93 18.82 26.43
C GLU A 57 -4.93 18.32 24.97
N ALA A 58 -4.41 17.11 24.74
CA ALA A 58 -4.44 16.49 23.41
C ALA A 58 -5.87 16.20 22.95
N HIS A 59 -6.71 15.65 23.83
CA HIS A 59 -8.11 15.40 23.52
C HIS A 59 -8.89 16.70 23.29
N LYS A 60 -8.68 17.70 24.15
CA LYS A 60 -9.29 19.04 24.00
C LYS A 60 -8.87 19.73 22.69
N ALA A 61 -7.65 19.48 22.21
CA ALA A 61 -7.15 19.97 20.92
C ALA A 61 -7.66 19.16 19.70
N GLY A 62 -8.52 18.15 19.91
CA GLY A 62 -9.14 17.34 18.85
C GLY A 62 -8.38 16.07 18.47
N TYR A 63 -7.31 15.71 19.19
CA TYR A 63 -6.60 14.45 18.97
C TYR A 63 -7.26 13.31 19.73
N LYS A 64 -7.94 12.42 19.00
CA LYS A 64 -8.67 11.30 19.60
C LYS A 64 -7.76 10.19 20.10
N THR A 65 -6.63 9.95 19.43
CA THR A 65 -5.72 8.86 19.75
C THR A 65 -4.26 9.31 19.82
N ILE A 66 -3.42 8.54 20.51
CA ILE A 66 -1.96 8.75 20.55
C ILE A 66 -1.37 8.74 19.12
N ALA A 67 -1.88 7.88 18.26
CA ALA A 67 -1.47 7.82 16.85
C ALA A 67 -1.77 9.13 16.10
N ASP A 68 -2.84 9.85 16.44
CA ASP A 68 -3.14 11.17 15.85
C ASP A 68 -2.10 12.22 16.24
N ILE A 69 -1.68 12.21 17.51
CA ILE A 69 -0.59 13.06 18.00
C ILE A 69 0.70 12.75 17.26
N GLY A 70 1.03 11.46 17.11
CA GLY A 70 2.22 11.01 16.40
C GLY A 70 2.27 11.46 14.95
N LYS A 71 1.18 11.23 14.19
CA LYS A 71 1.05 11.69 12.80
C LYS A 71 1.23 13.20 12.68
N GLU A 72 0.64 13.97 13.59
CA GLU A 72 0.72 15.42 13.55
C GLU A 72 2.11 15.95 13.92
N ARG A 73 2.78 15.34 14.90
CA ARG A 73 4.18 15.67 15.21
C ARG A 73 5.07 15.45 13.98
N ILE A 74 4.98 14.28 13.34
CA ILE A 74 5.79 13.94 12.17
C ILE A 74 5.52 14.95 11.04
N ARG A 75 4.26 15.27 10.78
CA ARG A 75 3.85 16.27 9.78
C ARG A 75 4.45 17.65 10.06
N ARG A 76 4.38 18.13 11.30
CA ARG A 76 4.92 19.45 11.71
C ARG A 76 6.45 19.47 11.65
N ALA A 77 7.09 18.41 12.14
CA ALA A 77 8.54 18.25 12.07
C ALA A 77 9.04 18.29 10.61
N GLY A 78 8.42 17.50 9.74
CA GLY A 78 8.74 17.48 8.31
C GLY A 78 8.58 18.86 7.65
N LYS A 79 7.46 19.54 7.90
CA LYS A 79 7.23 20.91 7.38
C LYS A 79 8.28 21.90 7.87
N LYS A 80 8.64 21.86 9.17
CA LYS A 80 9.64 22.75 9.76
C LYS A 80 11.02 22.52 9.13
N ILE A 81 11.48 21.27 9.09
CA ILE A 81 12.78 20.90 8.55
C ILE A 81 12.86 21.26 7.05
N LYS A 82 11.79 21.00 6.30
CA LYS A 82 11.72 21.37 4.88
C LYS A 82 11.87 22.88 4.68
N LYS A 83 11.15 23.70 5.46
CA LYS A 83 11.25 25.17 5.40
C LYS A 83 12.64 25.68 5.77
N GLU A 84 13.30 25.07 6.75
CA GLU A 84 14.68 25.42 7.13
C GLU A 84 15.69 25.08 6.02
N LYS A 85 15.39 24.09 5.18
CA LYS A 85 16.25 23.63 4.07
C LYS A 85 15.99 24.33 2.74
N GLU A 86 14.78 24.85 2.50
CA GLU A 86 14.41 25.58 1.27
C GLU A 86 15.26 26.84 1.04
N GLY A 87 15.86 27.41 2.07
CA GLY A 87 16.79 28.55 1.98
C GLY A 87 18.27 28.19 1.84
N GLN A 88 18.64 26.91 1.79
CA GLN A 88 20.02 26.44 1.70
C GLN A 88 20.35 25.95 0.28
N LEU A 89 21.54 26.26 -0.23
CA LEU A 89 22.01 25.75 -1.52
C LEU A 89 22.13 24.21 -1.45
N ASN A 90 21.34 23.52 -2.28
CA ASN A 90 21.38 22.06 -2.39
C ASN A 90 22.44 21.64 -3.41
N PHE A 91 23.70 21.52 -2.98
CA PHE A 91 24.81 21.12 -3.83
C PHE A 91 24.74 19.65 -4.30
N GLU A 92 23.99 18.79 -3.59
CA GLU A 92 23.89 17.36 -3.90
C GLU A 92 22.71 17.00 -4.81
N GLY A 93 21.77 17.92 -5.07
CA GLY A 93 20.57 17.66 -5.87
C GLY A 93 19.61 16.62 -5.28
N LYS A 94 19.89 16.06 -4.10
CA LYS A 94 19.01 15.11 -3.43
C LYS A 94 17.81 15.82 -2.86
N LYS A 95 16.61 15.34 -3.21
CA LYS A 95 15.36 15.84 -2.68
C LYS A 95 15.13 15.25 -1.29
N LEU A 96 15.06 16.11 -0.27
CA LEU A 96 14.70 15.69 1.08
C LEU A 96 13.26 15.17 1.10
N ASP A 97 13.08 13.89 1.43
CA ASP A 97 11.76 13.33 1.69
C ASP A 97 11.38 13.52 3.18
N THR A 98 10.33 14.31 3.39
CA THR A 98 9.73 14.53 4.72
C THR A 98 8.30 13.99 4.78
N GLY A 99 7.85 13.28 3.74
CA GLY A 99 6.53 12.71 3.63
C GLY A 99 6.38 11.41 4.40
N PHE A 100 5.14 10.98 4.57
CA PHE A 100 4.84 9.64 5.06
C PHE A 100 3.46 9.21 4.56
N LYS A 101 3.25 7.90 4.47
CA LYS A 101 1.92 7.30 4.30
C LYS A 101 1.44 6.81 5.66
N ALA A 102 0.13 6.92 5.91
CA ALA A 102 -0.49 6.41 7.12
C ALA A 102 -1.47 5.31 6.76
N PHE A 103 -1.30 4.14 7.38
CA PHE A 103 -2.15 2.97 7.19
C PHE A 103 -2.83 2.62 8.52
N LYS A 104 -3.94 1.89 8.41
CA LYS A 104 -4.70 1.35 9.55
C LYS A 104 -4.83 -0.15 9.32
N LEU A 105 -4.81 -0.93 10.39
CA LEU A 105 -5.20 -2.33 10.30
C LEU A 105 -6.72 -2.41 10.19
N ASP A 106 -7.18 -3.26 9.30
CA ASP A 106 -8.58 -3.56 9.05
C ASP A 106 -8.68 -5.03 8.61
N GLU A 107 -9.89 -5.56 8.52
CA GLU A 107 -10.10 -6.89 7.97
C GLU A 107 -9.73 -6.96 6.49
N SER A 108 -9.44 -8.19 6.00
CA SER A 108 -9.17 -8.42 4.59
C SER A 108 -10.32 -7.92 3.71
N ASN A 109 -9.98 -7.33 2.56
CA ASN A 109 -10.92 -6.94 1.51
C ASN A 109 -11.50 -8.16 0.77
N PHE A 110 -10.90 -9.34 0.95
CA PHE A 110 -11.37 -10.59 0.37
C PHE A 110 -12.18 -11.39 1.39
N LYS A 111 -13.24 -12.04 0.92
CA LYS A 111 -14.07 -12.93 1.72
C LYS A 111 -13.24 -14.17 2.09
N ILE A 112 -13.17 -14.46 3.38
CA ILE A 112 -12.45 -15.63 3.90
C ILE A 112 -13.37 -16.84 3.78
N TRP A 113 -12.88 -17.92 3.16
CA TRP A 113 -13.57 -19.21 3.14
C TRP A 113 -13.63 -19.78 4.56
N ARG A 114 -14.83 -20.05 5.05
CA ARG A 114 -15.01 -20.69 6.36
C ARG A 114 -15.41 -22.15 6.15
N THR A 115 -14.60 -23.07 6.67
CA THR A 115 -14.82 -24.52 6.56
C THR A 115 -15.72 -25.09 7.66
N ASP A 116 -16.10 -24.30 8.66
CA ASP A 116 -16.91 -24.70 9.81
C ASP A 116 -18.43 -24.53 9.58
N LEU A 117 -18.89 -24.82 8.36
CA LEU A 117 -20.31 -24.74 8.02
C LEU A 117 -21.08 -25.98 8.50
N LYS A 118 -22.22 -25.75 9.15
CA LYS A 118 -23.06 -26.82 9.70
C LYS A 118 -24.27 -27.17 8.82
N ASP A 119 -24.65 -26.30 7.89
CA ASP A 119 -25.84 -26.47 7.05
C ASP A 119 -25.53 -26.37 5.55
N LYS A 120 -26.19 -27.21 4.75
CA LYS A 120 -26.11 -27.26 3.28
C LYS A 120 -26.58 -25.94 2.64
N LYS A 121 -27.53 -25.22 3.27
CA LYS A 121 -27.94 -23.88 2.80
C LYS A 121 -26.84 -22.83 2.96
N GLU A 122 -26.05 -22.91 4.04
CA GLU A 122 -24.91 -22.02 4.24
C GLU A 122 -23.79 -22.31 3.24
N LEU A 123 -23.59 -23.58 2.87
CA LEU A 123 -22.64 -23.97 1.84
C LEU A 123 -22.98 -23.39 0.47
N ILE A 124 -24.24 -23.50 0.04
CA ILE A 124 -24.71 -22.90 -1.23
C ILE A 124 -24.50 -21.38 -1.21
N LYS A 125 -24.85 -20.73 -0.10
CA LYS A 125 -24.63 -19.28 0.08
C LYS A 125 -23.13 -18.92 0.04
N GLN A 126 -22.24 -19.74 0.59
CA GLN A 126 -20.79 -19.55 0.47
C GLN A 126 -20.29 -19.75 -0.96
N MET A 127 -20.81 -20.74 -1.69
CA MET A 127 -20.46 -20.97 -3.08
C MET A 127 -20.85 -19.77 -3.97
N ASP A 128 -22.06 -19.22 -3.78
CA ASP A 128 -22.50 -18.00 -4.48
C ASP A 128 -21.65 -16.78 -4.09
N LEU A 129 -21.25 -16.68 -2.82
CA LEU A 129 -20.37 -15.62 -2.34
C LEU A 129 -18.95 -15.71 -2.92
N PHE A 130 -18.53 -16.86 -3.43
CA PHE A 130 -17.21 -17.06 -4.05
C PHE A 130 -17.15 -16.65 -5.52
N VAL A 131 -18.31 -16.42 -6.16
CA VAL A 131 -18.36 -15.81 -7.50
C VAL A 131 -17.84 -14.37 -7.47
N ASP A 132 -17.99 -13.67 -6.33
CA ASP A 132 -17.36 -12.37 -6.08
C ASP A 132 -16.61 -12.42 -4.75
N ASN A 133 -15.32 -12.73 -4.80
CA ASN A 133 -14.50 -12.88 -3.61
C ASN A 133 -14.17 -11.55 -2.91
N VAL A 134 -14.58 -10.40 -3.47
CA VAL A 134 -14.32 -9.07 -2.90
C VAL A 134 -15.48 -8.64 -2.01
N LYS A 135 -15.19 -8.06 -0.84
CA LYS A 135 -16.23 -7.45 0.02
C LYS A 135 -16.76 -6.17 -0.61
N LYS A 136 -18.06 -5.89 -0.52
CA LYS A 136 -18.74 -4.80 -1.26
C LYS A 136 -18.26 -3.40 -0.85
N GLU A 137 -17.85 -3.25 0.41
CA GLU A 137 -17.31 -2.04 1.02
C GLU A 137 -15.84 -1.76 0.65
N SER A 138 -15.18 -2.72 -0.02
CA SER A 138 -13.76 -2.60 -0.36
C SER A 138 -13.54 -1.54 -1.44
N THR A 139 -12.62 -0.63 -1.18
CA THR A 139 -12.17 0.32 -2.21
C THR A 139 -11.09 -0.31 -3.07
N GLN A 140 -10.99 0.09 -4.34
CA GLN A 140 -9.89 -0.37 -5.21
C GLN A 140 -8.51 -0.07 -4.63
N GLN A 141 -8.36 1.04 -3.89
CA GLN A 141 -7.10 1.38 -3.24
C GLN A 141 -6.75 0.40 -2.12
N ASN A 142 -7.72 0.01 -1.28
CA ASN A 142 -7.48 -0.96 -0.20
C ASN A 142 -7.12 -2.34 -0.76
N ILE A 143 -7.86 -2.80 -1.78
CA ILE A 143 -7.58 -4.06 -2.48
C ILE A 143 -6.18 -4.02 -3.08
N LEU A 144 -5.80 -2.91 -3.72
CA LEU A 144 -4.47 -2.75 -4.31
C LEU A 144 -3.36 -2.87 -3.26
N TYR A 145 -3.48 -2.17 -2.12
CA TYR A 145 -2.47 -2.25 -1.05
C TYR A 145 -2.41 -3.64 -0.39
N GLU A 146 -3.55 -4.33 -0.25
CA GLU A 146 -3.56 -5.71 0.21
C GLU A 146 -2.85 -6.66 -0.78
N LEU A 147 -3.05 -6.47 -2.09
CA LEU A 147 -2.39 -7.25 -3.14
C LEU A 147 -0.89 -6.95 -3.25
N ILE A 148 -0.48 -5.70 -3.05
CA ILE A 148 0.94 -5.31 -2.95
C ILE A 148 1.61 -6.13 -1.85
N LEU A 149 1.03 -6.14 -0.65
CA LEU A 149 1.58 -6.86 0.51
C LEU A 149 1.58 -8.38 0.28
N LYS A 150 0.47 -8.96 -0.22
CA LYS A 150 0.39 -10.39 -0.53
C LYS A 150 1.35 -10.83 -1.64
N SER A 151 1.78 -9.90 -2.50
CA SER A 151 2.79 -10.15 -3.53
C SER A 151 4.22 -9.96 -3.03
N GLY A 152 4.42 -9.66 -1.74
CA GLY A 152 5.75 -9.48 -1.14
C GLY A 152 6.40 -8.13 -1.46
N LEU A 153 5.64 -7.15 -1.95
CA LEU A 153 6.14 -5.83 -2.30
C LEU A 153 6.03 -4.84 -1.13
N ASP A 154 6.95 -3.88 -1.07
CA ASP A 154 6.95 -2.79 -0.09
C ASP A 154 5.81 -1.79 -0.34
N LEU A 155 5.29 -1.16 0.72
CA LEU A 155 4.20 -0.17 0.65
C LEU A 155 4.56 1.13 -0.10
N ASN A 156 5.84 1.37 -0.36
CA ASN A 156 6.37 2.47 -1.15
C ASN A 156 6.72 2.06 -2.59
N VAL A 157 6.34 0.85 -3.02
CA VAL A 157 6.54 0.44 -4.41
C VAL A 157 5.96 1.50 -5.37
N PRO A 158 6.75 1.96 -6.36
CA PRO A 158 6.24 2.86 -7.38
C PRO A 158 5.01 2.26 -8.05
N THR A 159 3.93 3.02 -8.05
CA THR A 159 2.62 2.57 -8.55
C THR A 159 2.11 3.59 -9.55
N GLU A 160 1.99 3.17 -10.80
CA GLU A 160 1.46 3.97 -11.89
C GLU A 160 0.04 3.54 -12.23
N LYS A 161 -0.86 4.52 -12.34
CA LYS A 161 -2.22 4.28 -12.78
C LYS A 161 -2.32 4.53 -14.28
N LYS A 162 -2.50 3.47 -15.07
CA LYS A 162 -2.63 3.53 -16.52
C LYS A 162 -4.10 3.37 -16.92
N LYS A 163 -4.50 4.06 -17.99
CA LYS A 163 -5.87 4.02 -18.53
C LYS A 163 -5.83 3.61 -19.99
N TYR A 164 -6.78 2.76 -20.38
CA TYR A 164 -7.00 2.35 -21.76
C TYR A 164 -8.51 2.23 -22.01
N ASN A 165 -9.03 2.98 -22.98
CA ASN A 165 -10.48 3.01 -23.33
C ASN A 165 -11.41 3.15 -22.11
N GLY A 166 -11.07 4.05 -21.18
CA GLY A 166 -11.86 4.30 -19.97
C GLY A 166 -11.70 3.25 -18.86
N LYS A 167 -11.00 2.14 -19.13
CA LYS A 167 -10.63 1.11 -18.14
C LYS A 167 -9.25 1.38 -17.56
N GLN A 168 -9.02 1.04 -16.31
CA GLN A 168 -7.76 1.32 -15.60
C GLN A 168 -7.07 0.05 -15.11
N HIS A 169 -5.75 0.07 -15.11
CA HIS A 169 -4.90 -0.91 -14.46
C HIS A 169 -3.76 -0.21 -13.73
N PHE A 170 -3.20 -0.89 -12.73
CA PHE A 170 -2.08 -0.41 -11.95
C PHE A 170 -0.83 -1.16 -12.39
N SER A 171 0.24 -0.42 -12.69
CA SER A 171 1.55 -0.93 -13.06
C SER A 171 2.50 -0.66 -11.88
N LEU A 172 3.05 -1.71 -11.31
CA LEU A 172 3.88 -1.66 -10.11
C LEU A 172 5.29 -2.17 -10.39
N ASP A 173 6.26 -1.68 -9.61
CA ASP A 173 7.69 -2.06 -9.69
C ASP A 173 8.26 -1.97 -11.12
N GLY A 174 8.05 -0.82 -11.77
CA GLY A 174 8.51 -0.60 -13.15
C GLY A 174 7.74 -1.40 -14.21
N GLY A 175 6.59 -1.97 -13.87
CA GLY A 175 5.74 -2.74 -14.80
C GLY A 175 5.87 -4.26 -14.66
N LYS A 176 6.65 -4.75 -13.69
CA LYS A 176 6.76 -6.19 -13.41
C LYS A 176 5.47 -6.80 -12.89
N LEU A 177 4.74 -6.08 -12.06
CA LEU A 177 3.42 -6.50 -11.58
C LEU A 177 2.35 -5.56 -12.16
N ILE A 178 1.35 -6.15 -12.81
CA ILE A 178 0.15 -5.43 -13.25
C ILE A 178 -1.06 -5.93 -12.47
N VAL A 179 -1.83 -5.01 -11.90
CA VAL A 179 -3.07 -5.30 -11.17
C VAL A 179 -4.25 -4.63 -11.86
N CYS A 180 -5.23 -5.41 -12.29
CA CYS A 180 -6.47 -4.93 -12.91
C CYS A 180 -7.66 -5.19 -11.97
N LEU A 181 -8.23 -4.10 -11.43
CA LEU A 181 -9.36 -4.14 -10.48
C LEU A 181 -10.67 -3.67 -11.12
N GLU A 182 -10.81 -3.87 -12.43
CA GLU A 182 -12.02 -3.55 -13.20
C GLU A 182 -13.06 -4.66 -13.08
N ASP A 183 -14.34 -4.30 -13.04
CA ASP A 183 -15.43 -5.27 -13.05
C ASP A 183 -15.67 -5.90 -14.44
N LYS A 184 -15.07 -5.34 -15.49
CA LYS A 184 -15.12 -5.88 -16.86
C LYS A 184 -13.81 -5.66 -17.58
N ILE A 185 -13.19 -6.75 -18.03
CA ILE A 185 -12.02 -6.74 -18.91
C ILE A 185 -12.44 -6.99 -20.36
N THR A 186 -11.67 -6.44 -21.31
CA THR A 186 -11.87 -6.65 -22.75
C THR A 186 -10.61 -7.29 -23.33
N GLN A 187 -10.75 -8.04 -24.43
CA GLN A 187 -9.58 -8.64 -25.12
C GLN A 187 -8.51 -7.59 -25.41
N LYS A 188 -8.91 -6.41 -25.91
CA LYS A 188 -7.98 -5.30 -26.18
C LYS A 188 -7.19 -4.85 -24.96
N LEU A 189 -7.80 -4.87 -23.76
CA LEU A 189 -7.09 -4.53 -22.53
C LEU A 189 -6.12 -5.66 -22.14
N SER A 190 -6.51 -6.93 -22.30
CA SER A 190 -5.61 -8.07 -22.11
C SER A 190 -4.39 -7.99 -23.04
N ASP A 191 -4.60 -7.62 -24.32
CA ASP A 191 -3.52 -7.47 -25.31
C ASP A 191 -2.56 -6.34 -24.95
N VAL A 192 -3.07 -5.22 -24.41
CA VAL A 192 -2.24 -4.11 -23.91
C VAL A 192 -1.39 -4.53 -22.72
N ILE A 193 -1.98 -5.29 -21.77
CA ILE A 193 -1.26 -5.81 -20.60
C ILE A 193 -0.18 -6.81 -21.06
N LEU A 194 -0.50 -7.70 -22.00
CA LEU A 194 0.43 -8.67 -22.57
C LEU A 194 1.61 -7.98 -23.27
N SER A 195 1.32 -6.91 -24.03
CA SER A 195 2.33 -6.12 -24.74
C SER A 195 3.31 -5.41 -23.80
N ALA A 196 2.89 -5.12 -22.57
CA ALA A 196 3.76 -4.54 -21.53
C ALA A 196 4.77 -5.56 -20.97
N LYS A 197 4.62 -6.86 -21.27
CA LYS A 197 5.49 -7.96 -20.82
C LYS A 197 5.78 -7.96 -19.30
N PRO A 198 4.75 -7.91 -18.45
CA PRO A 198 4.92 -8.02 -17.00
C PRO A 198 5.43 -9.41 -16.61
N GLU A 199 6.04 -9.54 -15.44
CA GLU A 199 6.37 -10.84 -14.83
C GLU A 199 5.13 -11.49 -14.22
N LYS A 200 4.23 -10.68 -13.65
CA LYS A 200 3.02 -11.13 -12.96
C LYS A 200 1.83 -10.23 -13.25
N VAL A 201 0.65 -10.82 -13.42
CA VAL A 201 -0.61 -10.10 -13.61
C VAL A 201 -1.66 -10.63 -12.64
N ILE A 202 -2.37 -9.74 -11.96
CA ILE A 202 -3.47 -10.07 -11.05
C ILE A 202 -4.76 -9.39 -11.54
N CYS A 203 -5.81 -10.18 -11.75
CA CYS A 203 -7.13 -9.69 -12.16
C CYS A 203 -8.22 -10.27 -11.26
N LEU A 204 -9.31 -9.53 -11.07
CA LEU A 204 -10.50 -10.05 -10.38
C LEU A 204 -11.25 -11.06 -11.26
N ASP A 205 -11.73 -12.17 -10.71
CA ASP A 205 -12.46 -13.19 -11.48
C ASP A 205 -13.75 -12.63 -12.08
N LYS A 206 -14.46 -11.81 -11.30
CA LYS A 206 -15.65 -11.09 -11.75
C LYS A 206 -15.40 -10.21 -13.00
N ALA A 207 -14.15 -9.82 -13.28
CA ALA A 207 -13.81 -9.05 -14.48
C ALA A 207 -14.16 -9.79 -15.78
N PHE A 208 -14.22 -11.11 -15.75
CA PHE A 208 -14.58 -11.95 -16.89
C PHE A 208 -16.09 -12.25 -16.96
N GLY A 209 -16.84 -12.03 -15.88
CA GLY A 209 -18.27 -12.30 -15.81
C GLY A 209 -18.58 -13.76 -16.16
N LYS A 210 -19.41 -13.99 -17.18
CA LYS A 210 -19.70 -15.33 -17.74
C LYS A 210 -18.94 -15.62 -19.04
N ASN A 211 -17.91 -14.83 -19.35
CA ASN A 211 -17.15 -14.98 -20.59
C ASN A 211 -15.94 -15.91 -20.37
N ASP A 212 -16.24 -17.20 -20.20
CA ASP A 212 -15.23 -18.23 -19.95
C ASP A 212 -14.25 -18.39 -21.12
N GLN A 213 -14.69 -18.07 -22.34
CA GLN A 213 -13.83 -18.03 -23.53
C GLN A 213 -12.75 -16.96 -23.38
N LEU A 214 -13.12 -15.73 -23.01
CA LEU A 214 -12.15 -14.65 -22.78
C LEU A 214 -11.18 -14.97 -21.64
N LYS A 215 -11.69 -15.57 -20.54
CA LYS A 215 -10.86 -15.99 -19.41
C LYS A 215 -9.82 -17.02 -19.83
N THR A 216 -10.27 -18.09 -20.47
CA THR A 216 -9.41 -19.19 -20.93
C THR A 216 -8.37 -18.70 -21.94
N ASN A 217 -8.78 -17.90 -22.92
CA ASN A 217 -7.87 -17.33 -23.91
C ASN A 217 -6.82 -16.42 -23.25
N THR A 218 -7.23 -15.58 -22.30
CA THR A 218 -6.29 -14.70 -21.57
C THR A 218 -5.28 -15.52 -20.77
N ILE A 219 -5.72 -16.58 -20.07
CA ILE A 219 -4.82 -17.47 -19.32
C ILE A 219 -3.78 -18.10 -20.25
N LEU A 220 -4.23 -18.73 -21.34
CA LEU A 220 -3.34 -19.40 -22.30
C LEU A 220 -2.34 -18.43 -22.96
N GLN A 221 -2.78 -17.21 -23.28
CA GLN A 221 -1.91 -16.17 -23.85
C GLN A 221 -0.82 -15.73 -22.87
N MET A 222 -1.18 -15.52 -21.59
CA MET A 222 -0.23 -15.12 -20.56
C MET A 222 0.76 -16.26 -20.23
N GLU A 223 0.29 -17.50 -20.14
CA GLU A 223 1.14 -18.69 -19.94
C GLU A 223 2.13 -18.87 -21.10
N SER A 224 1.66 -18.72 -22.35
CA SER A 224 2.51 -18.80 -23.55
C SER A 224 3.59 -17.72 -23.55
N ALA A 225 3.30 -16.55 -22.97
CA ALA A 225 4.25 -15.45 -22.77
C ALA A 225 5.12 -15.59 -21.50
N LYS A 226 4.97 -16.69 -20.74
CA LYS A 226 5.66 -16.96 -19.47
C LYS A 226 5.38 -15.91 -18.37
N ILE A 227 4.15 -15.39 -18.35
CA ILE A 227 3.67 -14.43 -17.36
C ILE A 227 2.90 -15.18 -16.26
N ASP A 228 3.22 -14.94 -14.99
CA ASP A 228 2.44 -15.47 -13.85
C ASP A 228 1.10 -14.75 -13.77
N PHE A 229 0.05 -15.35 -14.35
CA PHE A 229 -1.28 -14.78 -14.35
C PHE A 229 -2.15 -15.41 -13.26
N LYS A 230 -2.61 -14.56 -12.33
CA LYS A 230 -3.49 -14.95 -11.24
C LYS A 230 -4.84 -14.26 -11.34
N VAL A 231 -5.88 -15.07 -11.41
CA VAL A 231 -7.26 -14.61 -11.26
C VAL A 231 -7.67 -14.83 -9.81
N ILE A 232 -8.17 -13.77 -9.16
CA ILE A 232 -8.63 -13.81 -7.77
C ILE A 232 -10.12 -13.57 -7.71
#